data_AF-A0A9Q1CXW5-F1
#
_entry.id   AF-A0A9Q1CXW5-F1
#
_cell.length_a   1.000
_cell.length_b   1.000
_cell.length_c   1.000
_cell.angle_alpha   90.00
_cell.angle_beta   90.00
_cell.angle_gamma   90.00
#
_symmetry.space_group_name_H-M   'P 1'
#
loop_
_entity.id
_entity.type
_entity.pdbx_description
1 polymer ?
#
loop_
_entity_poly.entity_id
_entity_poly.type
_entity_poly.pdbx_seq_one_letter_code
_entity_poly.pdbx_strand_id
1 'polypeptide(L)'
;MWLTRSWMVAVFILASLSTGFCSSMSAGTEFITAFMENVAHYRIRETFHKLLISALTRNTKVNIAVQDRSWNQTLIMNAGNTRSVDLPSELQLIKFNTSYKTVRVTSTFPVTVLSISLTSASTDTSRVLPVQNLGKEYRLASPAGPSDGSYRFVVINTQLDNTVTISQSSQELFTVTLGPYENAQFQSAKHPATTLVTAQTPVAVLFGHPCIQQVECKCGLAFEQLSPVSSWGTVFIVPYLSVSNRRNQTLLLVTSDGAAPESILPSEFVVLPRDEIPVLMDGSLYIRASVPVSVSLLQLGAMTLIPEESFSTCYLVHAINYSHTYFLIVVKTAEKDGVRLGHSLLPSVDWAEVAGSDYSVGLCSLAKQNMHRVIWHRTSKMAVYVFGRYDHMYFGSPALSLKVEPDGSKCRAYAGVVELVLEKKSWTDAQERCWNLNSQLASFNSLSFLEHAVKELGDAHRSTAWMGLRRSLLSGEWRWLNREPMGYSKWGSGEPNSSLTTQCAMTSLEPVKSLTWSAMSCCNQLPFICFMPGADMPFP
;
A
#
# COMPACT_ATOMS: atom_id res chain seq x y z
N MET A 1 -15.97 -26.33 63.19
CA MET A 1 -14.68 -26.94 62.82
C MET A 1 -14.64 -26.99 61.31
N TRP A 2 -13.70 -26.24 60.72
CA TRP A 2 -13.67 -25.83 59.31
C TRP A 2 -13.27 -26.98 58.38
N LEU A 3 -13.96 -27.11 57.25
CA LEU A 3 -13.50 -27.85 56.07
C LEU A 3 -13.73 -26.97 54.85
N THR A 4 -12.78 -26.09 54.55
CA THR A 4 -12.73 -25.35 53.28
C THR A 4 -11.81 -26.10 52.32
N ARG A 5 -12.40 -26.62 51.24
CA ARG A 5 -11.68 -27.15 50.07
C ARG A 5 -10.96 -26.00 49.37
N SER A 6 -9.64 -26.11 49.27
CA SER A 6 -8.80 -25.21 48.47
C SER A 6 -9.04 -25.50 46.98
N TRP A 7 -9.59 -24.54 46.24
CA TRP A 7 -9.63 -24.56 44.77
C TRP A 7 -8.51 -23.63 44.28
N MET A 8 -7.45 -24.21 43.73
CA MET A 8 -6.46 -23.47 42.96
C MET A 8 -7.12 -23.01 41.65
N VAL A 9 -7.38 -21.71 41.54
CA VAL A 9 -7.73 -21.07 40.28
C VAL A 9 -6.43 -20.91 39.49
N ALA A 10 -6.20 -21.78 38.52
CA ALA A 10 -5.17 -21.59 37.50
C ALA A 10 -5.62 -20.44 36.58
N VAL A 11 -5.03 -19.27 36.77
CA VAL A 11 -5.17 -18.13 35.85
C VAL A 11 -4.36 -18.46 34.60
N PHE A 12 -5.02 -18.99 33.57
CA PHE A 12 -4.45 -19.03 32.23
C PHE A 12 -4.44 -17.60 31.70
N ILE A 13 -3.29 -16.93 31.83
CA ILE A 13 -2.99 -15.74 31.03
C ILE A 13 -2.82 -16.24 29.59
N LEU A 14 -3.90 -16.20 28.82
CA LEU A 14 -3.81 -16.23 27.36
C LEU A 14 -3.09 -14.95 26.96
N ALA A 15 -1.76 -15.03 26.91
CA ALA A 15 -0.97 -14.08 26.15
C ALA A 15 -1.47 -14.18 24.70
N SER A 16 -2.28 -13.21 24.29
CA SER A 16 -2.60 -13.00 22.89
C SER A 16 -1.26 -12.75 22.18
N LEU A 17 -0.72 -13.79 21.57
CA LEU A 17 0.25 -13.67 20.49
C LEU A 17 -0.49 -12.92 19.38
N SER A 18 -0.47 -11.59 19.44
CA SER A 18 -0.64 -10.78 18.26
C SER A 18 0.57 -11.07 17.38
N THR A 19 0.48 -12.12 16.57
CA THR A 19 1.28 -12.22 15.36
C THR A 19 0.93 -10.96 14.57
N GLY A 20 1.79 -9.95 14.69
CA GLY A 20 1.70 -8.73 13.91
C GLY A 20 1.82 -9.12 12.46
N PHE A 21 0.69 -9.26 11.77
CA PHE A 21 0.67 -9.17 10.33
C PHE A 21 1.07 -7.73 10.02
N CYS A 22 2.36 -7.51 9.73
CA CYS A 22 2.84 -6.30 9.10
C CYS A 22 2.11 -6.21 7.76
N SER A 23 1.06 -5.39 7.71
CA SER A 23 0.24 -5.27 6.52
C SER A 23 1.10 -4.71 5.38
N SER A 24 1.25 -5.44 4.27
CA SER A 24 1.93 -5.02 3.04
C SER A 24 1.24 -3.86 2.31
N MET A 25 0.39 -3.11 3.02
CA MET A 25 -0.48 -2.06 2.50
C MET A 25 0.31 -0.78 2.20
N SER A 26 0.13 -0.23 1.01
CA SER A 26 0.71 1.07 0.65
C SER A 26 -0.04 2.26 1.25
N ALA A 27 -1.17 2.04 1.91
CA ALA A 27 -2.07 3.08 2.40
C ALA A 27 -1.80 3.44 3.87
N GLY A 28 -1.73 4.74 4.17
CA GLY A 28 -1.49 5.25 5.52
C GLY A 28 -1.71 6.75 5.63
N THR A 29 -1.51 7.30 6.84
CA THR A 29 -1.76 8.73 7.13
C THR A 29 -0.50 9.55 7.33
N GLU A 30 0.66 8.90 7.38
CA GLU A 30 1.95 9.56 7.55
C GLU A 30 3.03 8.84 6.76
N PHE A 31 3.83 9.61 6.02
CA PHE A 31 4.90 9.12 5.15
C PHE A 31 6.12 10.02 5.26
N ILE A 32 7.30 9.42 5.11
CA ILE A 32 8.58 10.12 5.07
C ILE A 32 9.40 9.60 3.89
N THR A 33 10.00 10.52 3.13
CA THR A 33 10.90 10.19 2.02
C THR A 33 11.97 11.28 1.86
N ALA A 34 13.05 10.95 1.17
CA ALA A 34 14.09 11.89 0.76
C ALA A 34 14.52 11.58 -0.67
N PHE A 35 15.29 12.47 -1.28
CA PHE A 35 15.75 12.32 -2.66
C PHE A 35 17.27 12.31 -2.71
N MET A 36 17.85 11.20 -3.16
CA MET A 36 19.28 11.08 -3.42
C MET A 36 19.65 11.80 -4.72
N GLU A 37 20.94 12.04 -4.89
CA GLU A 37 21.50 12.56 -6.14
C GLU A 37 21.09 11.72 -7.36
N ASN A 38 20.46 12.38 -8.34
CA ASN A 38 20.02 11.83 -9.61
C ASN A 38 20.88 12.46 -10.70
N VAL A 39 21.86 11.69 -11.20
CA VAL A 39 23.00 12.16 -12.01
C VAL A 39 23.98 13.00 -11.18
N ALA A 40 25.27 12.70 -11.30
CA ALA A 40 26.32 13.34 -10.48
C ALA A 40 26.25 14.88 -10.55
N HIS A 41 26.34 15.54 -9.40
CA HIS A 41 26.08 16.98 -9.18
C HIS A 41 26.92 17.92 -10.05
N TYR A 42 28.06 17.46 -10.58
CA TYR A 42 28.88 18.22 -11.53
C TYR A 42 28.33 18.24 -12.96
N ARG A 43 27.25 17.49 -13.25
CA ARG A 43 26.59 17.50 -14.55
C ARG A 43 25.42 18.49 -14.54
N ILE A 44 25.41 19.39 -15.53
CA ILE A 44 24.49 20.52 -15.72
C ILE A 44 23.10 20.02 -16.15
N ARG A 45 22.39 19.29 -15.30
CA ARG A 45 20.99 18.91 -15.58
C ARG A 45 20.12 19.25 -14.39
N GLU A 46 19.04 19.97 -14.66
CA GLU A 46 18.02 20.24 -13.66
C GLU A 46 17.35 18.93 -13.23
N THR A 47 17.25 18.76 -11.91
CA THR A 47 16.60 17.63 -11.26
C THR A 47 15.26 18.07 -10.71
N PHE A 48 14.22 17.30 -11.00
CA PHE A 48 12.87 17.54 -10.51
C PHE A 48 12.42 16.36 -9.65
N HIS A 49 11.78 16.68 -8.54
CA HIS A 49 11.23 15.69 -7.61
C HIS A 49 9.72 15.88 -7.52
N LYS A 50 8.97 14.79 -7.55
CA LYS A 50 7.51 14.83 -7.46
C LYS A 50 6.99 13.78 -6.50
N LEU A 51 5.84 14.05 -5.92
CA LEU A 51 5.01 13.06 -5.25
C LEU A 51 3.71 12.87 -6.03
N LEU A 52 3.34 11.63 -6.32
CA LEU A 52 1.98 11.28 -6.69
C LEU A 52 1.27 10.80 -5.43
N ILE A 53 0.29 11.56 -4.98
CA ILE A 53 -0.50 11.26 -3.79
C ILE A 53 -1.89 10.89 -4.25
N SER A 54 -2.42 9.76 -3.77
CA SER A 54 -3.77 9.29 -4.13
C SER A 54 -4.64 9.20 -2.90
N ALA A 55 -5.71 10.00 -2.87
CA ALA A 55 -6.74 9.91 -1.85
C ALA A 55 -7.61 8.69 -2.14
N LEU A 56 -7.74 7.79 -1.17
CA LEU A 56 -8.44 6.53 -1.39
C LEU A 56 -9.94 6.67 -1.13
N THR A 57 -10.29 6.78 0.15
CA THR A 57 -11.64 6.44 0.62
C THR A 57 -12.49 7.66 0.94
N ARG A 58 -11.87 8.77 1.32
CA ARG A 58 -12.53 9.96 1.82
C ARG A 58 -11.86 11.19 1.25
N ASN A 59 -12.65 12.26 1.12
CA ASN A 59 -12.08 13.57 0.90
C ASN A 59 -11.11 13.85 2.05
N THR A 60 -9.87 14.18 1.71
CA THR A 60 -8.79 14.20 2.69
C THR A 60 -7.97 15.47 2.51
N LYS A 61 -7.59 16.04 3.64
CA LYS A 61 -6.63 17.13 3.69
C LYS A 61 -5.25 16.50 3.81
N VAL A 62 -4.38 16.76 2.85
CA VAL A 62 -2.99 16.32 2.84
C VAL A 62 -2.10 17.52 3.10
N ASN A 63 -1.13 17.38 4.00
CA ASN A 63 -0.10 18.36 4.24
C ASN A 63 1.25 17.77 3.85
N ILE A 64 1.97 18.43 2.96
CA ILE A 64 3.34 18.10 2.60
C ILE A 64 4.23 19.18 3.19
N ALA A 65 5.24 18.80 3.95
CA ALA A 65 6.19 19.72 4.56
C ALA A 65 7.63 19.23 4.38
N VAL A 66 8.56 20.17 4.24
CA VAL A 66 10.00 19.90 4.26
C VAL A 66 10.56 20.41 5.57
N GLN A 67 11.32 19.58 6.30
CA GLN A 67 11.77 19.93 7.65
C GLN A 67 12.82 21.06 7.68
N ASP A 68 13.72 21.16 6.69
CA ASP A 68 14.77 22.19 6.65
C ASP A 68 14.29 23.59 6.20
N ARG A 69 13.02 23.73 5.84
CA ARG A 69 12.48 24.92 5.17
C ARG A 69 11.10 25.27 5.68
N SER A 70 10.78 26.57 5.59
CA SER A 70 9.40 27.06 5.66
C SER A 70 8.59 26.72 4.39
N TRP A 71 8.86 25.58 3.75
CA TRP A 71 8.11 25.08 2.61
C TRP A 71 7.09 24.06 3.10
N ASN A 72 5.83 24.39 2.91
CA ASN A 72 4.71 23.48 3.12
C ASN A 72 3.68 23.69 2.02
N GLN A 73 2.91 22.65 1.75
CA GLN A 73 1.80 22.68 0.82
C GLN A 73 0.66 21.85 1.40
N THR A 74 -0.52 22.47 1.49
CA THR A 74 -1.75 21.79 1.88
C THR A 74 -2.63 21.58 0.67
N LEU A 75 -3.13 20.36 0.50
CA LEU A 75 -4.03 19.96 -0.57
C LEU A 75 -5.34 19.47 0.04
N ILE A 76 -6.46 19.85 -0.57
CA ILE A 76 -7.75 19.21 -0.35
C ILE A 76 -7.99 18.29 -1.53
N MET A 77 -8.07 16.99 -1.27
CA MET A 77 -8.18 15.96 -2.28
C MET A 77 -9.52 15.25 -2.14
N ASN A 78 -10.25 15.13 -3.24
CA ASN A 78 -11.47 14.32 -3.26
C ASN A 78 -11.12 12.84 -3.25
N ALA A 79 -11.99 12.00 -2.70
CA ALA A 79 -11.82 10.55 -2.73
C ALA A 79 -11.62 10.04 -4.16
N GLY A 80 -10.71 9.06 -4.33
CA GLY A 80 -10.34 8.47 -5.61
C GLY A 80 -9.44 9.33 -6.51
N ASN A 81 -9.18 10.59 -6.15
CA ASN A 81 -8.32 11.45 -6.96
C ASN A 81 -6.84 11.27 -6.60
N THR A 82 -6.00 11.28 -7.63
CA THR A 82 -4.55 11.41 -7.52
C THR A 82 -4.11 12.82 -7.89
N ARG A 83 -3.17 13.38 -7.15
CA ARG A 83 -2.54 14.68 -7.42
C ARG A 83 -1.03 14.51 -7.51
N SER A 84 -0.44 15.17 -8.50
CA SER A 84 1.02 15.37 -8.57
C SER A 84 1.40 16.63 -7.80
N VAL A 85 2.46 16.54 -7.00
CA VAL A 85 3.03 17.64 -6.23
C VAL A 85 4.47 17.81 -6.65
N ASP A 86 4.83 18.98 -7.18
CA ASP A 86 6.21 19.32 -7.50
C ASP A 86 6.94 19.78 -6.24
N LEU A 87 8.13 19.24 -6.03
CA LEU A 87 8.97 19.55 -4.88
C LEU A 87 10.19 20.40 -5.29
N PRO A 88 10.74 21.23 -4.38
CA PRO A 88 11.96 21.99 -4.65
C PRO A 88 13.13 21.09 -5.07
N SER A 89 13.90 21.50 -6.08
CA SER A 89 15.02 20.72 -6.62
C SER A 89 16.19 20.62 -5.63
N GLU A 90 16.33 21.58 -4.70
CA GLU A 90 17.44 21.58 -3.75
C GLU A 90 17.28 20.55 -2.62
N LEU A 91 16.15 19.83 -2.55
CA LEU A 91 15.94 18.75 -1.58
C LEU A 91 16.88 17.56 -1.81
N GLN A 92 17.57 17.53 -2.94
CA GLN A 92 18.53 16.50 -3.26
C GLN A 92 19.67 16.42 -2.23
N LEU A 93 19.97 15.20 -1.81
CA LEU A 93 21.07 14.87 -0.91
C LEU A 93 22.35 14.64 -1.73
N ILE A 94 23.21 15.65 -1.78
CA ILE A 94 24.49 15.63 -2.53
C ILE A 94 25.71 15.38 -1.64
N LYS A 95 25.56 15.39 -0.31
CA LYS A 95 26.64 15.16 0.66
C LYS A 95 26.34 13.94 1.55
N PHE A 96 27.39 13.27 2.01
CA PHE A 96 27.31 12.17 2.98
C PHE A 96 27.38 12.71 4.40
N ASN A 97 26.28 13.30 4.88
CA ASN A 97 26.14 13.83 6.24
C ASN A 97 24.67 13.80 6.66
N THR A 98 24.39 14.24 7.89
CA THR A 98 23.01 14.50 8.33
C THR A 98 22.41 15.72 7.65
N SER A 99 21.08 15.74 7.52
CA SER A 99 20.31 16.80 6.89
C SER A 99 18.85 16.78 7.34
N TYR A 100 18.20 17.94 7.26
CA TYR A 100 16.75 18.10 7.48
C TYR A 100 15.95 18.11 6.17
N LYS A 101 16.53 17.66 5.05
CA LYS A 101 15.88 17.56 3.72
C LYS A 101 14.91 16.36 3.62
N THR A 102 14.12 16.15 4.66
CA THR A 102 13.09 15.11 4.70
C THR A 102 11.77 15.69 4.24
N VAL A 103 11.10 15.01 3.32
CA VAL A 103 9.74 15.33 2.91
C VAL A 103 8.78 14.50 3.74
N ARG A 104 7.93 15.17 4.51
CA ARG A 104 6.90 14.55 5.33
C ARG A 104 5.54 14.80 4.70
N VAL A 105 4.76 13.74 4.53
CA VAL A 105 3.36 13.80 4.08
C VAL A 105 2.49 13.33 5.21
N THR A 106 1.54 14.16 5.66
CA THR A 106 0.50 13.77 6.62
C THR A 106 -0.89 13.97 6.02
N SER A 107 -1.84 13.13 6.39
CA SER A 107 -3.21 13.23 5.89
C SER A 107 -4.26 12.90 6.95
N THR A 108 -5.46 13.46 6.78
CA THR A 108 -6.59 13.20 7.70
C THR A 108 -7.17 11.79 7.58
N PHE A 109 -7.02 11.17 6.40
CA PHE A 109 -7.44 9.80 6.10
C PHE A 109 -6.39 9.12 5.23
N PRO A 110 -6.33 7.77 5.21
CA PRO A 110 -5.32 7.04 4.47
C PRO A 110 -5.22 7.42 2.99
N VAL A 111 -4.01 7.72 2.55
CA VAL A 111 -3.62 7.96 1.15
C VAL A 111 -2.55 6.97 0.74
N THR A 112 -2.22 6.88 -0.55
CA THR A 112 -0.96 6.28 -1.01
C THR A 112 -0.02 7.36 -1.53
N VAL A 113 1.29 7.11 -1.45
CA VAL A 113 2.33 8.03 -1.90
C VAL A 113 3.35 7.28 -2.77
N LEU A 114 3.58 7.80 -3.98
CA LEU A 114 4.67 7.39 -4.86
C LEU A 114 5.62 8.57 -5.04
N SER A 115 6.92 8.36 -4.82
CA SER A 115 7.94 9.36 -5.08
C SER A 115 8.54 9.16 -6.47
N ILE A 116 8.82 10.27 -7.15
CA ILE A 116 9.39 10.29 -8.50
C ILE A 116 10.59 11.23 -8.49
N SER A 117 11.73 10.75 -8.97
CA SER A 117 12.93 11.56 -9.19
C SER A 117 13.26 11.56 -10.67
N LEU A 118 13.30 12.73 -11.31
CA LEU A 118 13.50 12.83 -12.76
C LEU A 118 14.48 13.95 -13.14
N THR A 119 15.12 13.76 -14.29
CA THR A 119 15.92 14.75 -15.01
C THR A 119 15.49 14.72 -16.48
N SER A 120 16.13 15.51 -17.34
CA SER A 120 15.93 15.42 -18.79
C SER A 120 16.34 14.07 -19.41
N ALA A 121 17.07 13.19 -18.71
CA ALA A 121 17.58 11.92 -19.26
C ALA A 121 17.49 10.68 -18.34
N SER A 122 16.96 10.84 -17.13
CA SER A 122 16.93 9.79 -16.11
C SER A 122 15.71 9.98 -15.24
N THR A 123 14.99 8.91 -14.95
CA THR A 123 13.89 8.94 -13.99
C THR A 123 13.86 7.64 -13.22
N ASP A 124 13.36 7.68 -11.99
CA ASP A 124 12.95 6.48 -11.28
C ASP A 124 11.80 6.77 -10.30
N THR A 125 11.14 5.71 -9.85
CA THR A 125 10.00 5.77 -8.93
C THR A 125 10.19 4.86 -7.75
N SER A 126 9.76 5.28 -6.57
CA SER A 126 9.72 4.43 -5.38
C SER A 126 8.35 4.52 -4.74
N ARG A 127 7.83 3.38 -4.28
CA ARG A 127 6.72 3.36 -3.32
C ARG A 127 7.21 4.01 -2.02
N VAL A 128 6.40 4.89 -1.42
CA VAL A 128 6.67 5.39 -0.07
C VAL A 128 5.79 4.63 0.91
N LEU A 129 6.42 3.92 1.84
CA LEU A 129 5.78 3.14 2.89
C LEU A 129 5.20 4.07 3.96
N PRO A 130 3.99 3.79 4.46
CA PRO A 130 3.47 4.44 5.65
C PRO A 130 4.41 4.28 6.85
N VAL A 131 4.53 5.31 7.70
CA VAL A 131 5.38 5.25 8.91
C VAL A 131 5.06 4.06 9.81
N GLN A 132 3.78 3.67 9.88
CA GLN A 132 3.34 2.50 10.65
C GLN A 132 3.87 1.14 10.14
N ASN A 133 4.38 1.09 8.90
CA ASN A 133 4.92 -0.11 8.26
C ASN A 133 6.46 -0.10 8.22
N LEU A 134 7.09 0.92 8.81
CA LEU A 134 8.55 0.98 8.94
C LEU A 134 9.03 0.03 10.04
N GLY A 135 10.30 -0.36 9.96
CA GLY A 135 10.91 -1.28 10.92
C GLY A 135 12.16 -0.71 11.56
N LYS A 136 12.76 -1.53 12.42
CA LYS A 136 14.00 -1.19 13.14
C LYS A 136 15.24 -1.79 12.51
N GLU A 137 15.07 -2.74 11.60
CA GLU A 137 16.15 -3.52 11.01
C GLU A 137 16.02 -3.55 9.49
N TYR A 138 17.10 -3.19 8.81
CA TYR A 138 17.22 -3.22 7.36
C TYR A 138 18.56 -3.82 6.97
N ARG A 139 18.56 -4.66 5.94
CA ARG A 139 19.77 -5.21 5.35
C ARG A 139 19.83 -4.79 3.89
N LEU A 140 21.02 -4.37 3.47
CA LEU A 140 21.29 -3.89 2.14
C LEU A 140 22.45 -4.68 1.56
N ALA A 141 22.28 -5.22 0.37
CA ALA A 141 23.37 -5.80 -0.39
C ALA A 141 23.78 -4.80 -1.47
N SER A 142 25.05 -4.39 -1.45
CA SER A 142 25.61 -3.58 -2.53
C SER A 142 26.43 -4.50 -3.42
N PRO A 143 25.98 -4.80 -4.65
CA PRO A 143 26.79 -5.59 -5.58
C PRO A 143 28.02 -4.78 -6.02
N ALA A 144 28.98 -5.42 -6.70
CA ALA A 144 30.10 -4.70 -7.30
C ALA A 144 29.56 -3.67 -8.31
N GLY A 145 29.64 -2.37 -8.01
CA GLY A 145 29.10 -1.33 -8.89
C GLY A 145 29.97 -1.12 -10.15
N PRO A 146 29.44 -0.48 -11.21
CA PRO A 146 30.26 0.05 -12.28
C PRO A 146 31.28 1.05 -11.74
N SER A 147 32.41 1.24 -12.44
CA SER A 147 33.57 2.03 -11.98
C SER A 147 33.27 3.49 -11.59
N ASP A 148 32.13 4.04 -12.01
CA ASP A 148 31.84 5.47 -11.99
C ASP A 148 30.84 5.91 -10.89
N GLY A 149 30.49 5.04 -9.94
CA GLY A 149 29.61 5.38 -8.83
C GLY A 149 29.61 4.37 -7.69
N SER A 150 29.40 4.87 -6.47
CA SER A 150 29.15 4.02 -5.29
C SER A 150 27.65 3.95 -5.01
N TYR A 151 27.17 2.79 -4.59
CA TYR A 151 25.84 2.68 -3.97
C TYR A 151 25.72 3.60 -2.76
N ARG A 152 24.50 4.07 -2.51
CA ARG A 152 24.18 4.99 -1.42
C ARG A 152 22.93 4.51 -0.72
N PHE A 153 22.83 4.86 0.54
CA PHE A 153 21.59 4.68 1.27
C PHE A 153 21.36 5.87 2.20
N VAL A 154 20.09 6.13 2.47
CA VAL A 154 19.64 7.20 3.36
C VAL A 154 18.82 6.56 4.46
N VAL A 155 19.15 6.89 5.70
CA VAL A 155 18.30 6.58 6.85
C VAL A 155 17.55 7.83 7.23
N ILE A 156 16.22 7.73 7.36
CA ILE A 156 15.34 8.83 7.74
C ILE A 156 14.68 8.47 9.07
N ASN A 157 14.84 9.36 10.05
CA ASN A 157 14.23 9.19 11.35
C ASN A 157 12.75 9.58 11.37
N THR A 158 12.03 9.13 12.40
CA THR A 158 10.62 9.45 12.65
C THR A 158 10.48 10.60 13.65
N GLN A 159 9.54 10.54 14.59
CA GLN A 159 9.15 11.70 15.41
C GLN A 159 10.07 11.96 16.61
N LEU A 160 10.78 10.95 17.11
CA LEU A 160 11.59 11.03 18.33
C LEU A 160 13.06 10.85 17.98
N ASP A 161 13.94 11.40 18.83
CA ASP A 161 15.37 11.13 18.75
C ASP A 161 15.62 9.62 18.69
N ASN A 162 16.53 9.21 17.82
CA ASN A 162 16.78 7.81 17.56
C ASN A 162 18.26 7.59 17.26
N THR A 163 18.83 6.58 17.90
CA THR A 163 20.18 6.13 17.61
C THR A 163 20.12 4.99 16.59
N VAL A 164 20.84 5.17 15.49
CA VAL A 164 20.97 4.21 14.40
C VAL A 164 22.41 3.71 14.35
N THR A 165 22.57 2.40 14.36
CA THR A 165 23.85 1.72 14.25
C THR A 165 23.96 1.06 12.88
N ILE A 166 25.10 1.27 12.22
CA ILE A 166 25.39 0.71 10.91
C ILE A 166 26.59 -0.22 11.03
N SER A 167 26.39 -1.47 10.63
CA SER A 167 27.39 -2.52 10.64
C SER A 167 27.56 -3.13 9.26
N GLN A 168 28.76 -3.65 9.00
CA GLN A 168 29.09 -4.33 7.75
C GLN A 168 29.86 -5.60 8.07
N SER A 169 29.43 -6.73 7.51
CA SER A 169 30.06 -8.04 7.75
C SER A 169 30.28 -8.34 9.25
N SER A 170 29.30 -7.98 10.09
CA SER A 170 29.32 -8.14 11.55
C SER A 170 30.34 -7.29 12.32
N GLN A 171 30.93 -6.29 11.68
CA GLN A 171 31.69 -5.22 12.36
C GLN A 171 30.86 -3.93 12.38
N GLU A 172 30.69 -3.34 13.57
CA GLU A 172 30.10 -2.01 13.69
C GLU A 172 31.03 -0.99 13.03
N LEU A 173 30.50 -0.26 12.04
CA LEU A 173 31.28 0.76 11.34
C LEU A 173 31.12 2.12 12.01
N PHE A 174 29.87 2.50 12.31
CA PHE A 174 29.55 3.78 12.92
C PHE A 174 28.13 3.79 13.49
N THR A 175 27.91 4.68 14.46
CA THR A 175 26.61 4.96 15.06
C THR A 175 26.29 6.46 14.90
N VAL A 176 25.05 6.78 14.55
CA VAL A 176 24.56 8.15 14.37
C VAL A 176 23.31 8.38 15.22
N THR A 177 23.21 9.53 15.87
CA THR A 177 21.98 9.98 16.53
C THR A 177 21.29 10.95 15.60
N LEU A 178 20.02 10.68 15.30
CA LEU A 178 19.19 11.50 14.43
C LEU A 178 18.07 12.15 15.25
N GLY A 179 17.89 13.45 15.06
CA GLY A 179 16.75 14.18 15.60
C GLY A 179 15.43 13.89 14.86
N PRO A 180 14.31 14.51 15.26
CA PRO A 180 13.01 14.29 14.65
C PRO A 180 13.00 14.63 13.15
N TYR A 181 12.64 13.66 12.32
CA TYR A 181 12.61 13.74 10.86
C TYR A 181 13.95 14.13 10.22
N GLU A 182 15.05 14.05 10.95
CA GLU A 182 16.39 14.19 10.40
C GLU A 182 16.74 12.94 9.57
N ASN A 183 17.51 13.13 8.50
CA ASN A 183 18.05 12.04 7.70
C ASN A 183 19.57 12.07 7.67
N ALA A 184 20.18 10.95 7.34
CA ALA A 184 21.60 10.86 7.07
C ALA A 184 21.86 10.00 5.84
N GLN A 185 22.69 10.51 4.93
CA GLN A 185 23.11 9.80 3.73
C GLN A 185 24.49 9.18 3.92
N PHE A 186 24.62 7.93 3.47
CA PHE A 186 25.84 7.14 3.57
C PHE A 186 26.26 6.61 2.21
N GLN A 187 27.56 6.42 2.06
CA GLN A 187 28.16 5.76 0.92
C GLN A 187 28.40 4.29 1.27
N SER A 188 27.96 3.38 0.41
CA SER A 188 28.28 1.96 0.55
C SER A 188 29.73 1.68 0.14
N ALA A 189 30.32 0.64 0.71
CA ALA A 189 31.69 0.22 0.41
C ALA A 189 31.85 -0.18 -1.08
N LYS A 190 33.06 0.00 -1.63
CA LYS A 190 33.40 -0.31 -3.05
C LYS A 190 33.41 -1.80 -3.40
N HIS A 191 33.09 -2.69 -2.45
CA HIS A 191 33.17 -4.15 -2.58
C HIS A 191 31.84 -4.78 -2.19
N PRO A 192 31.50 -5.99 -2.70
CA PRO A 192 30.27 -6.66 -2.32
C PRO A 192 30.19 -6.78 -0.80
N ALA A 193 29.23 -6.08 -0.23
CA ALA A 193 29.11 -5.91 1.21
C ALA A 193 27.63 -5.93 1.59
N THR A 194 27.33 -6.69 2.63
CA THR A 194 26.06 -6.61 3.34
C THR A 194 26.18 -5.60 4.46
N THR A 195 25.42 -4.52 4.33
CA THR A 195 25.23 -3.52 5.35
C THR A 195 23.98 -3.87 6.15
N LEU A 196 24.10 -3.84 7.48
CA LEU A 196 22.99 -3.98 8.42
C LEU A 196 22.79 -2.64 9.12
N VAL A 197 21.56 -2.13 9.05
CA VAL A 197 21.10 -0.93 9.73
C VAL A 197 20.15 -1.35 10.84
N THR A 198 20.47 -1.01 12.08
CA THR A 198 19.64 -1.26 13.26
C THR A 198 19.33 0.04 13.97
N ALA A 199 18.09 0.23 14.42
CA ALA A 199 17.64 1.44 15.10
C ALA A 199 16.84 1.13 16.38
N GLN A 200 16.81 2.06 17.33
CA GLN A 200 16.05 1.90 18.58
C GLN A 200 14.53 1.98 18.33
N THR A 201 14.12 2.91 17.47
CA THR A 201 12.73 3.08 17.00
C THR A 201 12.66 2.96 15.47
N PRO A 202 11.47 2.73 14.88
CA PRO A 202 11.35 2.55 13.43
C PRO A 202 11.92 3.73 12.62
N VAL A 203 12.60 3.41 11.52
CA VAL A 203 13.19 4.35 10.57
C VAL A 203 12.81 3.97 9.15
N ALA A 204 12.88 4.91 8.20
CA ALA A 204 12.83 4.57 6.79
C ALA A 204 14.25 4.45 6.22
N VAL A 205 14.47 3.49 5.32
CA VAL A 205 15.76 3.33 4.62
C VAL A 205 15.52 3.36 3.12
N LEU A 206 16.21 4.26 2.43
CA LEU A 206 16.20 4.33 0.97
C LEU A 206 17.55 3.86 0.45
N PHE A 207 17.54 3.11 -0.65
CA PHE A 207 18.73 2.62 -1.33
C PHE A 207 18.73 3.13 -2.77
N GLY A 208 19.91 3.44 -3.29
CA GLY A 208 20.00 3.92 -4.66
C GLY A 208 21.41 3.99 -5.20
N HIS A 209 21.46 4.27 -6.50
CA HIS A 209 22.70 4.44 -7.24
C HIS A 209 22.47 5.47 -8.36
N PRO A 210 23.30 6.53 -8.44
CA PRO A 210 23.06 7.65 -9.36
C PRO A 210 23.28 7.30 -10.84
N CYS A 211 23.92 6.16 -11.13
CA CYS A 211 24.29 5.73 -12.48
C CYS A 211 24.34 4.20 -12.59
N ILE A 212 23.26 3.50 -12.19
CA ILE A 212 23.26 2.02 -12.24
C ILE A 212 23.18 1.50 -13.68
N GLN A 213 22.51 2.28 -14.54
CA GLN A 213 22.45 2.07 -15.98
C GLN A 213 23.29 3.15 -16.66
N GLN A 214 24.07 2.78 -17.68
CA GLN A 214 24.87 3.73 -18.45
C GLN A 214 24.66 3.50 -19.95
N VAL A 215 24.10 4.48 -20.64
CA VAL A 215 23.81 4.43 -22.08
C VAL A 215 24.30 5.72 -22.71
N GLU A 216 25.22 5.66 -23.67
CA GLU A 216 25.76 6.85 -24.37
C GLU A 216 26.28 7.93 -23.41
N CYS A 217 27.01 7.52 -22.36
CA CYS A 217 27.48 8.39 -21.29
C CYS A 217 26.38 9.07 -20.47
N LYS A 218 25.09 8.79 -20.69
CA LYS A 218 23.99 9.15 -19.78
C LYS A 218 23.89 8.11 -18.66
N CYS A 219 23.40 8.55 -17.51
CA CYS A 219 23.28 7.73 -16.29
C CYS A 219 21.81 7.55 -15.95
N GLY A 220 21.38 6.31 -15.69
CA GLY A 220 20.07 5.98 -15.12
C GLY A 220 20.15 5.81 -13.61
N LEU A 221 19.23 6.46 -12.91
CA LEU A 221 19.05 6.34 -11.46
C LEU A 221 18.43 4.98 -11.10
N ALA A 222 18.87 4.40 -9.99
CA ALA A 222 18.08 3.47 -9.19
C ALA A 222 17.73 4.12 -7.87
N PHE A 223 16.47 4.05 -7.46
CA PHE A 223 15.96 4.69 -6.26
C PHE A 223 14.76 3.93 -5.69
N GLU A 224 14.92 3.37 -4.49
CA GLU A 224 13.89 2.56 -3.85
C GLU A 224 13.91 2.76 -2.32
N GLN A 225 12.73 2.85 -1.71
CA GLN A 225 12.54 2.75 -0.27
C GLN A 225 12.39 1.27 0.12
N LEU A 226 13.33 0.78 0.91
CA LEU A 226 13.40 -0.62 1.28
C LEU A 226 12.31 -0.99 2.29
N SER A 227 11.90 -2.25 2.23
CA SER A 227 11.00 -2.84 3.22
C SER A 227 11.84 -3.45 4.37
N PRO A 228 11.43 -3.30 5.64
CA PRO A 228 12.20 -3.80 6.78
C PRO A 228 12.29 -5.33 6.79
N VAL A 229 13.29 -5.88 7.47
CA VAL A 229 13.52 -7.35 7.57
C VAL A 229 12.26 -8.09 8.07
N SER A 230 11.48 -7.46 8.96
CA SER A 230 10.22 -8.01 9.48
C SER A 230 9.10 -8.18 8.45
N SER A 231 9.27 -7.66 7.22
CA SER A 231 8.29 -7.72 6.14
C SER A 231 8.71 -8.64 4.98
N TRP A 232 9.87 -9.28 5.09
CA TRP A 232 10.40 -10.17 4.07
C TRP A 232 9.61 -11.47 3.97
N GLY A 233 9.70 -12.12 2.82
CA GLY A 233 8.99 -13.38 2.53
C GLY A 233 9.93 -14.48 2.07
N THR A 234 9.37 -15.65 1.80
CA THR A 234 10.16 -16.85 1.46
C THR A 234 9.93 -17.33 0.03
N VAL A 235 8.85 -16.91 -0.60
CA VAL A 235 8.48 -17.36 -1.94
C VAL A 235 8.33 -16.18 -2.90
N PHE A 236 9.00 -16.26 -4.05
CA PHE A 236 9.01 -15.20 -5.06
C PHE A 236 8.82 -15.76 -6.46
N ILE A 237 8.07 -15.03 -7.29
CA ILE A 237 7.97 -15.25 -8.72
C ILE A 237 8.80 -14.16 -9.40
N VAL A 238 9.84 -14.55 -10.12
CA VAL A 238 10.72 -13.64 -10.83
C VAL A 238 10.35 -13.62 -12.31
N PRO A 239 9.84 -12.50 -12.84
CA PRO A 239 9.54 -12.39 -14.26
C PRO A 239 10.84 -12.37 -15.08
N TYR A 240 10.89 -13.18 -16.14
CA TYR A 240 12.00 -13.17 -17.10
C TYR A 240 11.65 -12.29 -18.31
N LEU A 241 12.40 -11.21 -18.48
CA LEU A 241 12.22 -10.24 -19.57
C LEU A 241 13.46 -10.23 -20.46
N SER A 242 13.26 -10.30 -21.78
CA SER A 242 14.32 -10.10 -22.76
C SER A 242 14.10 -8.82 -23.57
N VAL A 243 15.20 -8.12 -23.83
CA VAL A 243 15.31 -6.99 -24.75
C VAL A 243 16.39 -7.38 -25.75
N SER A 244 16.10 -7.68 -27.02
CA SER A 244 17.12 -8.24 -27.94
C SER A 244 18.37 -7.32 -27.99
N ASN A 245 19.64 -7.76 -28.07
CA ASN A 245 20.27 -8.93 -28.64
C ASN A 245 21.61 -9.19 -27.89
N ARG A 246 21.91 -10.47 -27.63
CA ARG A 246 23.12 -11.08 -27.01
C ARG A 246 23.31 -10.98 -25.46
N ARG A 247 23.05 -12.13 -24.81
CA ARG A 247 23.36 -12.48 -23.40
C ARG A 247 22.72 -11.56 -22.35
N ASN A 248 21.39 -11.58 -22.26
CA ASN A 248 20.65 -10.86 -21.23
C ASN A 248 20.42 -11.73 -20.00
N GLN A 249 21.14 -11.45 -18.93
CA GLN A 249 20.94 -12.10 -17.64
C GLN A 249 20.10 -11.18 -16.75
N THR A 250 19.03 -11.71 -16.17
CA THR A 250 18.26 -10.99 -15.15
C THR A 250 19.09 -10.89 -13.87
N LEU A 251 19.50 -9.66 -13.52
CA LEU A 251 20.29 -9.44 -12.32
C LEU A 251 19.38 -9.40 -11.09
N LEU A 252 19.48 -10.45 -10.28
CA LEU A 252 18.77 -10.60 -9.02
C LEU A 252 19.71 -10.26 -7.85
N LEU A 253 19.25 -9.34 -7.01
CA LEU A 253 19.86 -9.09 -5.72
C LEU A 253 19.03 -9.80 -4.65
N VAL A 254 19.57 -10.86 -4.07
CA VAL A 254 18.95 -11.58 -2.93
C VAL A 254 19.67 -11.17 -1.65
N THR A 255 18.92 -10.68 -0.68
CA THR A 255 19.44 -10.32 0.64
C THR A 255 18.80 -11.21 1.69
N SER A 256 19.62 -11.86 2.53
CA SER A 256 19.19 -12.80 3.58
C SER A 256 19.76 -12.42 4.95
N ASP A 257 19.23 -13.04 6.00
CA ASP A 257 19.75 -12.94 7.37
C ASP A 257 20.89 -13.96 7.58
N GLY A 258 22.05 -13.49 8.06
CA GLY A 258 23.15 -14.36 8.51
C GLY A 258 23.96 -15.12 7.45
N ALA A 259 23.63 -15.02 6.16
CA ALA A 259 24.46 -15.58 5.08
C ALA A 259 25.09 -14.47 4.23
N ALA A 260 26.29 -14.72 3.68
CA ALA A 260 26.81 -13.86 2.62
C ALA A 260 25.77 -13.79 1.48
N PRO A 261 25.57 -12.64 0.84
CA PRO A 261 24.61 -12.54 -0.25
C PRO A 261 25.00 -13.56 -1.31
N GLU A 262 24.20 -14.62 -1.48
CA GLU A 262 24.33 -15.48 -2.64
C GLU A 262 23.85 -14.68 -3.83
N SER A 263 24.80 -14.07 -4.53
CA SER A 263 24.57 -13.69 -5.90
C SER A 263 24.33 -14.99 -6.66
N ILE A 264 23.07 -15.34 -6.93
CA ILE A 264 22.75 -16.27 -8.02
C ILE A 264 23.01 -15.49 -9.31
N LEU A 265 24.28 -15.29 -9.59
CA LEU A 265 24.78 -14.80 -10.85
C LEU A 265 24.98 -16.04 -11.74
N PRO A 266 24.35 -16.14 -12.90
CA PRO A 266 25.21 -16.30 -14.06
C PRO A 266 26.08 -15.03 -14.10
N SER A 267 27.37 -15.22 -14.26
CA SER A 267 28.39 -14.19 -14.08
C SER A 267 28.24 -13.00 -15.05
N GLU A 268 28.37 -11.81 -14.47
CA GLU A 268 28.70 -10.49 -15.05
C GLU A 268 27.58 -9.62 -15.65
N PHE A 269 27.73 -8.32 -15.34
CA PHE A 269 26.85 -7.19 -15.63
C PHE A 269 26.55 -7.02 -17.12
N VAL A 270 25.28 -6.78 -17.45
CA VAL A 270 24.86 -6.43 -18.82
C VAL A 270 23.92 -5.23 -18.80
N VAL A 271 24.28 -4.22 -19.59
CA VAL A 271 23.49 -3.03 -19.91
C VAL A 271 22.52 -3.38 -21.04
N LEU A 272 21.23 -3.06 -20.86
CA LEU A 272 20.20 -3.30 -21.86
C LEU A 272 20.45 -2.44 -23.13
N PRO A 273 20.55 -3.04 -24.34
CA PRO A 273 20.71 -2.29 -25.60
C PRO A 273 19.42 -1.60 -26.08
N ARG A 274 19.60 -0.72 -27.07
CA ARG A 274 18.67 0.29 -27.61
C ARG A 274 17.39 -0.27 -28.27
N ASP A 275 16.35 0.54 -28.15
CA ASP A 275 15.24 0.75 -29.11
C ASP A 275 14.19 -0.35 -29.32
N GLU A 276 14.03 -1.26 -28.36
CA GLU A 276 13.07 -2.36 -28.51
C GLU A 276 12.04 -2.45 -27.38
N ILE A 277 10.90 -3.07 -27.70
CA ILE A 277 9.80 -3.37 -26.78
C ILE A 277 10.23 -4.57 -25.92
N PRO A 278 10.08 -4.53 -24.57
CA PRO A 278 10.38 -5.69 -23.74
C PRO A 278 9.49 -6.86 -24.13
N VAL A 279 10.07 -8.06 -24.26
CA VAL A 279 9.34 -9.29 -24.58
C VAL A 279 9.44 -10.23 -23.39
N LEU A 280 8.28 -10.74 -22.94
CA LEU A 280 8.24 -11.79 -21.94
C LEU A 280 8.71 -13.10 -22.58
N MET A 281 9.66 -13.76 -21.93
CA MET A 281 10.27 -14.99 -22.44
C MET A 281 9.97 -16.17 -21.50
N ASP A 282 10.04 -17.38 -22.04
CA ASP A 282 10.07 -18.59 -21.23
C ASP A 282 11.33 -18.60 -20.35
N GLY A 283 11.19 -18.96 -19.07
CA GLY A 283 12.30 -18.97 -18.11
C GLY A 283 12.10 -18.09 -16.86
N SER A 284 10.89 -17.59 -16.61
CA SER A 284 10.54 -16.98 -15.32
C SER A 284 10.81 -17.95 -14.17
N LEU A 285 11.38 -17.46 -13.07
CA LEU A 285 11.86 -18.31 -11.97
C LEU A 285 10.85 -18.34 -10.82
N TYR A 286 10.73 -19.49 -10.20
CA TYR A 286 10.01 -19.67 -8.95
C TYR A 286 11.02 -19.95 -7.83
N ILE A 287 11.25 -18.95 -6.98
CA ILE A 287 12.26 -19.01 -5.90
C ILE A 287 11.56 -19.39 -4.60
N ARG A 288 12.11 -20.39 -3.91
CA ARG A 288 11.76 -20.76 -2.54
C ARG A 288 13.00 -20.70 -1.66
N ALA A 289 13.04 -19.71 -0.78
CA ALA A 289 14.10 -19.56 0.20
C ALA A 289 13.75 -20.35 1.48
N SER A 290 14.77 -20.90 2.14
CA SER A 290 14.62 -21.56 3.44
C SER A 290 14.45 -20.58 4.60
N VAL A 291 14.77 -19.30 4.37
CA VAL A 291 14.66 -18.19 5.32
C VAL A 291 14.02 -16.98 4.63
N PRO A 292 13.42 -16.03 5.36
CA PRO A 292 12.91 -14.79 4.77
C PRO A 292 14.03 -13.99 4.07
N VAL A 293 13.77 -13.55 2.84
CA VAL A 293 14.71 -12.77 2.03
C VAL A 293 14.02 -11.57 1.37
N SER A 294 14.81 -10.61 0.93
CA SER A 294 14.39 -9.60 -0.05
C SER A 294 15.01 -9.90 -1.40
N VAL A 295 14.23 -9.76 -2.47
CA VAL A 295 14.67 -9.99 -3.85
C VAL A 295 14.42 -8.73 -4.67
N SER A 296 15.43 -8.19 -5.35
CA SER A 296 15.28 -7.00 -6.20
C SER A 296 15.79 -7.24 -7.63
N LEU A 297 15.08 -6.65 -8.61
CA LEU A 297 15.44 -6.65 -10.03
C LEU A 297 16.21 -5.38 -10.39
N LEU A 298 17.54 -5.48 -10.49
CA LEU A 298 18.39 -4.31 -10.70
C LEU A 298 18.22 -3.66 -12.08
N GLN A 299 17.87 -4.46 -13.10
CA GLN A 299 17.70 -3.99 -14.48
C GLN A 299 16.46 -3.09 -14.69
N LEU A 300 15.52 -3.05 -13.74
CA LEU A 300 14.29 -2.25 -13.79
C LEU A 300 14.26 -1.22 -12.66
N GLY A 301 15.31 -0.40 -12.52
CA GLY A 301 15.38 0.62 -11.47
C GLY A 301 15.57 0.06 -10.05
N ALA A 302 16.14 -1.13 -9.90
CA ALA A 302 16.25 -1.82 -8.61
C ALA A 302 14.91 -2.15 -7.92
N MET A 303 13.86 -2.37 -8.72
CA MET A 303 12.52 -2.74 -8.26
C MET A 303 12.54 -3.97 -7.33
N THR A 304 12.07 -3.80 -6.09
CA THR A 304 11.94 -4.88 -5.11
C THR A 304 10.75 -5.79 -5.44
N LEU A 305 10.92 -7.10 -5.44
CA LEU A 305 9.84 -8.04 -5.70
C LEU A 305 8.92 -8.20 -4.48
N ILE A 306 7.61 -8.26 -4.73
CA ILE A 306 6.61 -8.60 -3.73
C ILE A 306 6.69 -10.12 -3.45
N PRO A 307 6.84 -10.56 -2.20
CA PRO A 307 6.74 -11.97 -1.85
C PRO A 307 5.31 -12.51 -1.98
N GLU A 308 5.14 -13.80 -2.28
CA GLU A 308 3.83 -14.45 -2.49
C GLU A 308 2.88 -14.20 -1.31
N GLU A 309 3.41 -14.24 -0.09
CA GLU A 309 2.68 -14.03 1.16
C GLU A 309 2.06 -12.62 1.26
N SER A 310 2.63 -11.65 0.52
CA SER A 310 2.22 -10.25 0.49
C SER A 310 1.37 -9.87 -0.73
N PHE A 311 1.00 -10.82 -1.58
CA PHE A 311 0.16 -10.56 -2.75
C PHE A 311 -1.20 -10.00 -2.35
N SER A 312 -1.75 -9.10 -3.17
CA SER A 312 -3.04 -8.45 -2.97
C SER A 312 -3.96 -8.69 -4.16
N THR A 313 -5.26 -8.49 -3.98
CA THR A 313 -6.28 -8.56 -5.04
C THR A 313 -6.47 -7.23 -5.77
N CYS A 314 -5.96 -6.11 -5.21
CA CYS A 314 -6.03 -4.77 -5.82
C CYS A 314 -4.69 -4.04 -5.81
N TYR A 315 -4.34 -3.42 -6.94
CA TYR A 315 -3.19 -2.54 -7.06
C TYR A 315 -3.52 -1.26 -7.82
N LEU A 316 -3.13 -0.11 -7.25
CA LEU A 316 -3.12 1.16 -7.95
C LEU A 316 -1.84 1.26 -8.79
N VAL A 317 -2.02 1.52 -10.08
CA VAL A 317 -0.95 1.68 -11.06
C VAL A 317 -0.94 3.10 -11.62
N HIS A 318 0.27 3.59 -11.93
CA HIS A 318 0.50 4.95 -12.40
C HIS A 318 1.28 4.90 -13.72
N ALA A 319 0.89 5.74 -14.68
CA ALA A 319 1.70 6.01 -15.86
C ALA A 319 2.50 7.30 -15.63
N ILE A 320 3.76 7.31 -16.07
CA ILE A 320 4.59 8.53 -16.02
C ILE A 320 4.50 9.21 -17.39
N ASN A 321 4.21 10.52 -17.38
CA ASN A 321 4.17 11.31 -18.61
C ASN A 321 5.47 11.16 -19.40
N TYR A 322 5.36 11.13 -20.72
CA TYR A 322 6.49 11.01 -21.66
C TYR A 322 7.30 9.69 -21.53
N SER A 323 6.75 8.68 -20.87
CA SER A 323 7.32 7.32 -20.82
C SER A 323 6.48 6.31 -21.59
N HIS A 324 7.09 5.19 -21.97
CA HIS A 324 6.37 3.96 -22.30
C HIS A 324 6.25 3.15 -21.01
N THR A 325 5.04 2.98 -20.49
CA THR A 325 4.77 2.23 -19.25
C THR A 325 4.23 0.83 -19.56
N TYR A 326 4.76 -0.15 -18.86
CA TYR A 326 4.44 -1.56 -18.92
C TYR A 326 4.06 -2.07 -17.54
N PHE A 327 3.23 -3.12 -17.51
CA PHE A 327 2.81 -3.79 -16.28
C PHE A 327 3.20 -5.26 -16.34
N LEU A 328 3.78 -5.76 -15.25
CA LEU A 328 3.95 -7.19 -15.02
C LEU A 328 2.94 -7.62 -13.98
N ILE A 329 2.25 -8.72 -14.27
CA ILE A 329 1.20 -9.25 -13.41
C ILE A 329 1.52 -10.70 -13.13
N VAL A 330 1.66 -11.04 -11.86
CA VAL A 330 1.83 -12.41 -11.40
C VAL A 330 0.51 -12.85 -10.78
N VAL A 331 -0.11 -13.88 -11.33
CA VAL A 331 -1.39 -14.43 -10.83
C VAL A 331 -1.41 -15.94 -11.07
N LYS A 332 -2.25 -16.66 -10.33
CA LYS A 332 -2.45 -18.10 -10.57
C LYS A 332 -2.88 -18.33 -12.01
N THR A 333 -2.29 -19.32 -12.68
CA THR A 333 -2.52 -19.63 -14.10
C THR A 333 -4.00 -19.86 -14.40
N ALA A 334 -4.72 -20.53 -13.49
CA ALA A 334 -6.16 -20.77 -13.61
C ALA A 334 -7.03 -19.50 -13.52
N GLU A 335 -6.49 -18.40 -12.98
CA GLU A 335 -7.21 -17.16 -12.68
C GLU A 335 -6.79 -16.01 -13.61
N LYS A 336 -5.86 -16.25 -14.56
CA LYS A 336 -5.28 -15.20 -15.42
C LYS A 336 -6.31 -14.44 -16.26
N ASP A 337 -7.35 -15.12 -16.73
CA ASP A 337 -8.42 -14.54 -17.55
C ASP A 337 -9.38 -13.65 -16.74
N GLY A 338 -9.31 -13.70 -15.40
CA GLY A 338 -10.13 -12.91 -14.50
C GLY A 338 -9.53 -11.55 -14.13
N VAL A 339 -8.31 -11.24 -14.59
CA VAL A 339 -7.61 -9.98 -14.28
C VAL A 339 -8.26 -8.81 -15.02
N ARG A 340 -8.51 -7.72 -14.28
CA ARG A 340 -9.25 -6.55 -14.73
C ARG A 340 -8.41 -5.28 -14.63
N LEU A 341 -8.66 -4.36 -15.55
CA LEU A 341 -8.20 -2.97 -15.52
C LEU A 341 -9.40 -2.06 -15.47
N GLY A 342 -9.61 -1.45 -14.31
CA GLY A 342 -10.85 -0.75 -14.03
C GLY A 342 -12.08 -1.64 -14.18
N HIS A 343 -13.06 -1.24 -14.98
CA HIS A 343 -14.26 -2.04 -15.22
C HIS A 343 -14.07 -3.15 -16.27
N SER A 344 -13.03 -3.06 -17.08
CA SER A 344 -12.79 -3.94 -18.22
C SER A 344 -11.86 -5.10 -17.85
N LEU A 345 -11.96 -6.20 -18.59
CA LEU A 345 -10.86 -7.18 -18.63
C LEU A 345 -9.60 -6.52 -19.17
N LEU A 346 -8.45 -6.98 -18.71
CA LEU A 346 -7.17 -6.44 -19.15
C LEU A 346 -6.91 -6.84 -20.63
N PRO A 347 -6.82 -5.89 -21.58
CA PRO A 347 -6.67 -6.22 -23.00
C PRO A 347 -5.21 -6.56 -23.33
N SER A 348 -5.01 -7.50 -24.27
CA SER A 348 -3.73 -7.80 -24.92
C SER A 348 -2.57 -8.05 -23.95
N VAL A 349 -2.69 -9.11 -23.14
CA VAL A 349 -1.66 -9.56 -22.20
C VAL A 349 -0.91 -10.76 -22.77
N ASP A 350 0.41 -10.65 -22.84
CA ASP A 350 1.29 -11.75 -23.21
C ASP A 350 1.60 -12.56 -21.95
N TRP A 351 0.98 -13.73 -21.82
CA TRP A 351 1.13 -14.63 -20.67
C TRP A 351 2.20 -15.69 -20.91
N ALA A 352 3.07 -15.90 -19.92
CA ALA A 352 3.98 -17.03 -19.84
C ALA A 352 3.77 -17.78 -18.51
N GLU A 353 3.72 -19.11 -18.56
CA GLU A 353 3.64 -19.95 -17.37
C GLU A 353 5.00 -20.02 -16.66
N VAL A 354 4.97 -20.05 -15.33
CA VAL A 354 6.17 -20.13 -14.51
C VAL A 354 6.41 -21.59 -14.15
N ALA A 355 7.44 -22.18 -14.76
CA ALA A 355 7.80 -23.57 -14.57
C ALA A 355 7.97 -23.92 -13.07
N GLY A 356 7.36 -25.03 -12.64
CA GLY A 356 7.42 -25.49 -11.25
C GLY A 356 6.47 -24.78 -10.28
N SER A 357 5.50 -24.01 -10.77
CA SER A 357 4.49 -23.32 -9.96
C SER A 357 3.11 -23.35 -10.62
N ASP A 358 2.08 -22.89 -9.91
CA ASP A 358 0.72 -22.66 -10.42
C ASP A 358 0.50 -21.21 -10.89
N TYR A 359 1.58 -20.47 -11.17
CA TYR A 359 1.55 -19.06 -11.55
C TYR A 359 1.88 -18.83 -13.03
N SER A 360 1.32 -17.74 -13.56
CA SER A 360 1.71 -17.15 -14.83
C SER A 360 2.12 -15.69 -14.63
N VAL A 361 3.08 -15.24 -15.44
CA VAL A 361 3.44 -13.84 -15.57
C VAL A 361 2.77 -13.29 -16.84
N GLY A 362 2.08 -12.17 -16.72
CA GLY A 362 1.50 -11.44 -17.84
C GLY A 362 2.23 -10.12 -18.04
N LEU A 363 2.62 -9.83 -19.29
CA LEU A 363 3.14 -8.54 -19.70
C LEU A 363 2.06 -7.80 -20.50
N CYS A 364 1.77 -6.57 -20.14
CA CYS A 364 0.91 -5.71 -20.95
C CYS A 364 1.44 -4.27 -21.01
N SER A 365 1.10 -3.58 -22.08
CA SER A 365 1.38 -2.15 -22.27
C SER A 365 0.07 -1.38 -22.33
N LEU A 366 0.07 -0.15 -21.81
CA LEU A 366 -1.06 0.77 -22.01
C LEU A 366 -0.69 1.84 -23.02
N ALA A 367 -1.56 2.08 -23.99
CA ALA A 367 -1.45 3.21 -24.90
C ALA A 367 -1.45 4.52 -24.09
N LYS A 368 -0.64 5.50 -24.53
CA LYS A 368 -0.44 6.81 -23.89
C LYS A 368 -1.77 7.49 -23.56
N GLN A 369 -2.29 7.29 -22.35
CA GLN A 369 -3.39 8.05 -21.79
C GLN A 369 -3.15 8.26 -20.29
N ASN A 370 -3.09 9.54 -19.92
CA ASN A 370 -2.79 10.09 -18.60
C ASN A 370 -3.85 9.72 -17.55
N MET A 371 -3.95 8.45 -17.15
CA MET A 371 -4.88 8.05 -16.09
C MET A 371 -4.24 7.02 -15.16
N HIS A 372 -4.30 7.31 -13.86
CA HIS A 372 -4.06 6.34 -12.80
C HIS A 372 -5.19 5.30 -12.85
N ARG A 373 -4.85 4.02 -12.74
CA ARG A 373 -5.81 2.93 -12.90
C ARG A 373 -5.64 1.90 -11.81
N VAL A 374 -6.63 1.02 -11.65
CA VAL A 374 -6.55 -0.12 -10.74
C VAL A 374 -6.51 -1.40 -11.55
N ILE A 375 -5.50 -2.22 -11.29
CA ILE A 375 -5.44 -3.61 -11.75
C ILE A 375 -5.95 -4.48 -10.61
N TRP A 376 -6.85 -5.41 -10.93
CA TRP A 376 -7.46 -6.24 -9.90
C TRP A 376 -7.96 -7.61 -10.32
N HIS A 377 -8.17 -8.47 -9.32
CA HIS A 377 -8.85 -9.75 -9.47
C HIS A 377 -9.92 -9.94 -8.38
N ARG A 378 -10.98 -10.68 -8.72
CA ARG A 378 -12.13 -10.91 -7.84
C ARG A 378 -11.79 -11.72 -6.58
N THR A 379 -11.07 -12.83 -6.78
CA THR A 379 -10.80 -13.87 -5.76
C THR A 379 -9.32 -14.22 -5.57
N SER A 380 -8.46 -13.92 -6.54
CA SER A 380 -7.09 -14.41 -6.60
C SER A 380 -6.17 -13.27 -6.20
N LYS A 381 -5.27 -13.53 -5.26
CA LYS A 381 -4.17 -12.62 -4.98
C LYS A 381 -3.19 -12.63 -6.15
N MET A 382 -2.54 -11.50 -6.36
CA MET A 382 -1.57 -11.28 -7.42
C MET A 382 -0.47 -10.33 -6.94
N ALA A 383 0.61 -10.23 -7.70
CA ALA A 383 1.54 -9.10 -7.63
C ALA A 383 1.46 -8.31 -8.92
N VAL A 384 1.56 -6.99 -8.80
CA VAL A 384 1.59 -6.07 -9.94
C VAL A 384 2.80 -5.17 -9.80
N TYR A 385 3.54 -5.03 -10.90
CA TYR A 385 4.72 -4.19 -11.01
C TYR A 385 4.52 -3.19 -12.13
N VAL A 386 4.98 -1.96 -11.91
CA VAL A 386 4.95 -0.90 -12.91
C VAL A 386 6.39 -0.62 -13.30
N PHE A 387 6.70 -0.70 -14.60
CA PHE A 387 8.01 -0.31 -15.10
C PHE A 387 7.87 0.43 -16.42
N GLY A 388 8.90 1.14 -16.83
CA GLY A 388 8.85 1.88 -18.07
C GLY A 388 10.20 2.32 -18.58
N ARG A 389 10.17 3.02 -19.71
CA ARG A 389 11.35 3.56 -20.38
C ARG A 389 11.21 5.06 -20.59
N TYR A 390 12.26 5.81 -20.23
CA TYR A 390 12.35 7.27 -20.37
C TYR A 390 13.75 7.66 -20.88
N ASP A 391 13.83 8.39 -22.01
CA ASP A 391 15.10 8.79 -22.67
C ASP A 391 16.17 7.68 -22.68
N HIS A 392 15.73 6.45 -22.99
CA HIS A 392 16.51 5.19 -23.06
C HIS A 392 16.82 4.46 -21.74
N MET A 393 16.48 5.01 -20.57
CA MET A 393 16.69 4.34 -19.27
C MET A 393 15.42 3.64 -18.77
N TYR A 394 15.59 2.49 -18.11
CA TYR A 394 14.50 1.77 -17.46
C TYR A 394 14.30 2.24 -16.01
N PHE A 395 13.05 2.30 -15.60
CA PHE A 395 12.64 2.58 -14.23
C PHE A 395 11.53 1.62 -13.82
N GLY A 396 11.32 1.43 -12.52
CA GLY A 396 10.22 0.59 -12.08
C GLY A 396 10.09 0.48 -10.57
N SER A 397 8.88 0.14 -10.13
CA SER A 397 8.56 -0.12 -8.74
C SER A 397 7.38 -1.08 -8.61
N PRO A 398 7.21 -1.72 -7.45
CA PRO A 398 5.96 -2.40 -7.12
C PRO A 398 4.77 -1.46 -7.22
N ALA A 399 3.68 -1.93 -7.79
CA ALA A 399 2.43 -1.18 -7.75
C ALA A 399 1.95 -1.01 -6.30
N LEU A 400 1.11 0.00 -6.07
CA LEU A 400 0.66 0.34 -4.73
C LEU A 400 -0.51 -0.59 -4.34
N SER A 401 -0.30 -1.47 -3.37
CA SER A 401 -1.34 -2.40 -2.91
C SER A 401 -2.46 -1.63 -2.20
N LEU A 402 -3.71 -1.98 -2.51
CA LEU A 402 -4.91 -1.44 -1.85
C LEU A 402 -5.57 -2.53 -0.99
N LYS A 403 -6.28 -2.15 0.08
CA LYS A 403 -7.00 -3.07 0.97
C LYS A 403 -8.25 -3.64 0.29
N VAL A 404 -8.53 -4.93 0.48
CA VAL A 404 -9.76 -5.60 -0.01
C VAL A 404 -10.55 -6.21 1.14
N GLU A 405 -11.86 -5.99 1.11
CA GLU A 405 -12.85 -6.57 2.02
C GLU A 405 -13.15 -8.05 1.69
N PRO A 406 -13.71 -8.83 2.64
CA PRO A 406 -13.87 -10.28 2.53
C PRO A 406 -14.79 -10.77 1.39
N ASP A 407 -15.66 -9.91 0.85
CA ASP A 407 -16.75 -10.33 -0.05
C ASP A 407 -16.34 -10.56 -1.52
N GLY A 408 -15.04 -10.49 -1.83
CA GLY A 408 -14.47 -11.07 -3.07
C GLY A 408 -15.24 -10.73 -4.35
N SER A 409 -15.75 -9.51 -4.50
CA SER A 409 -16.61 -9.14 -5.64
C SER A 409 -16.11 -7.94 -6.44
N LYS A 410 -15.35 -7.00 -5.84
CA LYS A 410 -14.82 -5.80 -6.52
C LYS A 410 -13.58 -5.21 -5.83
N CYS A 411 -12.71 -4.54 -6.59
CA CYS A 411 -11.77 -3.57 -6.02
C CYS A 411 -12.45 -2.24 -5.74
N ARG A 412 -12.93 -2.10 -4.51
CA ARG A 412 -13.49 -0.83 -4.05
C ARG A 412 -12.36 0.16 -3.76
N ALA A 413 -12.56 1.44 -4.10
CA ALA A 413 -11.74 2.52 -3.53
C ALA A 413 -11.85 2.49 -2.01
N TYR A 414 -13.04 2.12 -1.49
CA TYR A 414 -13.29 1.94 -0.07
C TYR A 414 -14.36 0.91 0.28
N ALA A 415 -14.10 0.22 1.38
CA ALA A 415 -15.06 -0.47 2.21
C ALA A 415 -16.26 0.43 2.57
N GLY A 416 -17.47 -0.12 2.59
CA GLY A 416 -18.60 0.63 3.15
C GLY A 416 -18.36 0.87 4.64
N VAL A 417 -18.27 2.13 5.07
CA VAL A 417 -17.94 2.43 6.47
C VAL A 417 -19.23 2.44 7.28
N VAL A 418 -19.26 1.59 8.30
CA VAL A 418 -20.28 1.58 9.34
C VAL A 418 -19.76 2.35 10.54
N GLU A 419 -20.51 3.32 11.02
CA GLU A 419 -20.18 4.10 12.21
C GLU A 419 -21.38 4.10 13.16
N LEU A 420 -21.17 3.68 14.41
CA LEU A 420 -22.17 3.81 15.46
C LEU A 420 -21.98 5.14 16.16
N VAL A 421 -22.95 6.03 15.99
CA VAL A 421 -22.96 7.32 16.68
C VAL A 421 -23.74 7.16 17.98
N LEU A 422 -23.05 7.36 19.10
CA LEU A 422 -23.61 7.19 20.45
C LEU A 422 -24.52 8.36 20.89
N GLU A 423 -24.52 9.47 20.16
CA GLU A 423 -25.46 10.57 20.37
C GLU A 423 -26.90 10.06 20.23
N LYS A 424 -27.77 10.35 21.20
CA LYS A 424 -29.19 9.99 21.11
C LYS A 424 -29.94 11.08 20.35
N LYS A 425 -30.61 10.70 19.26
CA LYS A 425 -31.37 11.62 18.39
C LYS A 425 -32.69 11.00 17.94
N SER A 426 -33.62 11.85 17.51
CA SER A 426 -34.80 11.40 16.75
C SER A 426 -34.33 10.77 15.43
N TRP A 427 -35.16 9.95 14.79
CA TRP A 427 -34.77 9.29 13.53
C TRP A 427 -34.41 10.30 12.42
N THR A 428 -35.15 11.41 12.34
CA THR A 428 -34.89 12.47 11.36
C THR A 428 -33.58 13.20 11.63
N ASP A 429 -33.32 13.59 12.89
CA ASP A 429 -32.09 14.29 13.25
C ASP A 429 -30.86 13.36 13.19
N ALA A 430 -31.07 12.06 13.42
CA ALA A 430 -30.05 11.04 13.22
C ALA A 430 -29.65 10.93 11.74
N GLN A 431 -30.62 10.96 10.83
CA GLN A 431 -30.37 10.97 9.39
C GLN A 431 -29.60 12.23 8.96
N GLU A 432 -30.00 13.41 9.45
CA GLU A 432 -29.28 14.66 9.19
C GLU A 432 -27.84 14.62 9.73
N ARG A 433 -27.65 14.04 10.92
CA ARG A 433 -26.32 13.84 11.49
C ARG A 433 -25.45 12.91 10.65
N CYS A 434 -26.01 11.82 10.10
CA CYS A 434 -25.29 10.98 9.15
C CYS A 434 -24.92 11.75 7.87
N TRP A 435 -25.79 12.61 7.34
CA TRP A 435 -25.45 13.45 6.18
C TRP A 435 -24.28 14.40 6.46
N ASN A 436 -24.22 14.99 7.65
CA ASN A 436 -23.09 15.82 8.08
C ASN A 436 -21.76 15.03 8.21
N LEU A 437 -21.84 13.70 8.27
CA LEU A 437 -20.70 12.78 8.22
C LEU A 437 -20.46 12.21 6.81
N ASN A 438 -21.07 12.80 5.77
CA ASN A 438 -21.06 12.32 4.38
C ASN A 438 -21.60 10.88 4.22
N SER A 439 -22.60 10.51 5.01
CA SER A 439 -23.20 9.17 5.06
C SER A 439 -24.73 9.25 5.18
N GLN A 440 -25.40 8.11 5.38
CA GLN A 440 -26.84 8.06 5.71
C GLN A 440 -27.12 6.95 6.71
N LEU A 441 -28.31 6.88 7.31
CA LEU A 441 -28.67 5.75 8.15
C LEU A 441 -28.56 4.42 7.39
N ALA A 442 -27.97 3.42 8.05
CA ALA A 442 -27.62 2.14 7.45
C ALA A 442 -28.85 1.37 6.95
N SER A 443 -28.79 0.88 5.71
CA SER A 443 -29.82 0.03 5.11
C SER A 443 -29.35 -1.43 5.10
N PHE A 444 -29.89 -2.27 5.98
CA PHE A 444 -29.44 -3.65 6.17
C PHE A 444 -30.22 -4.62 5.28
N ASN A 445 -29.75 -4.79 4.04
CA ASN A 445 -30.38 -5.63 3.02
C ASN A 445 -29.98 -7.12 3.07
N SER A 446 -29.10 -7.53 4.00
CA SER A 446 -28.70 -8.92 4.20
C SER A 446 -28.27 -9.18 5.64
N LEU A 447 -28.34 -10.45 6.07
CA LEU A 447 -27.88 -10.86 7.40
C LEU A 447 -26.36 -10.69 7.56
N SER A 448 -25.59 -11.08 6.54
CA SER A 448 -24.13 -10.96 6.54
C SER A 448 -23.67 -9.52 6.74
N PHE A 449 -24.33 -8.56 6.08
CA PHE A 449 -23.99 -7.14 6.26
C PHE A 449 -24.27 -6.65 7.68
N LEU A 450 -25.40 -7.05 8.28
CA LEU A 450 -25.74 -6.69 9.67
C LEU A 450 -24.76 -7.31 10.68
N GLU A 451 -24.40 -8.57 10.51
CA GLU A 451 -23.43 -9.26 11.38
C GLU A 451 -22.03 -8.67 11.26
N HIS A 452 -21.59 -8.37 10.04
CA HIS A 452 -20.32 -7.69 9.79
C HIS A 452 -20.30 -6.30 10.42
N ALA A 453 -21.36 -5.51 10.23
CA ALA A 453 -21.52 -4.20 10.83
C ALA A 453 -21.39 -4.25 12.37
N VAL A 454 -22.07 -5.19 13.03
CA VAL A 454 -22.00 -5.35 14.49
C VAL A 454 -20.60 -5.76 14.94
N LYS A 455 -19.93 -6.64 14.20
CA LYS A 455 -18.57 -7.09 14.52
C LYS A 455 -17.55 -5.95 14.44
N GLU A 456 -17.65 -5.09 13.43
CA GLU A 456 -16.76 -3.92 13.26
C GLU A 456 -16.94 -2.88 14.39
N LEU A 457 -18.11 -2.79 15.00
CA LEU A 457 -18.39 -1.86 16.11
C LEU A 457 -17.80 -2.33 17.46
N GLY A 458 -17.44 -3.61 17.59
CA GLY A 458 -16.84 -4.20 18.79
C GLY A 458 -17.81 -4.44 19.96
N ASP A 459 -17.39 -5.30 20.91
CA ASP A 459 -18.25 -5.82 21.99
C ASP A 459 -18.65 -4.80 23.07
N ALA A 460 -18.00 -3.63 23.10
CA ALA A 460 -18.24 -2.61 24.12
C ALA A 460 -19.57 -1.85 23.94
N HIS A 461 -20.29 -2.06 22.84
CA HIS A 461 -21.40 -1.19 22.41
C HIS A 461 -22.75 -1.93 22.33
N ARG A 462 -23.15 -2.58 23.43
CA ARG A 462 -24.43 -3.31 23.56
C ARG A 462 -25.62 -2.36 23.73
N SER A 463 -26.26 -1.95 22.64
CA SER A 463 -27.44 -1.07 22.68
C SER A 463 -28.42 -1.36 21.53
N THR A 464 -29.46 -0.51 21.41
CA THR A 464 -30.35 -0.45 20.24
C THR A 464 -30.03 0.81 19.44
N ALA A 465 -30.07 0.71 18.11
CA ALA A 465 -29.75 1.85 17.26
C ALA A 465 -30.73 2.02 16.09
N TRP A 466 -30.94 3.27 15.67
CA TRP A 466 -31.69 3.56 14.45
C TRP A 466 -30.99 3.00 13.21
N MET A 467 -31.81 2.57 12.26
CA MET A 467 -31.43 2.16 10.91
C MET A 467 -32.23 2.94 9.87
N GLY A 468 -31.82 2.87 8.61
CA GLY A 468 -32.40 3.62 7.49
C GLY A 468 -33.72 3.08 6.96
N LEU A 469 -34.52 2.40 7.79
CA LEU A 469 -35.80 1.81 7.43
C LEU A 469 -36.96 2.62 8.00
N ARG A 470 -37.87 3.06 7.13
CA ARG A 470 -39.04 3.85 7.53
C ARG A 470 -40.30 3.40 6.79
N ARG A 471 -41.45 3.47 7.47
CA ARG A 471 -42.77 3.19 6.92
C ARG A 471 -43.32 4.38 6.16
N SER A 472 -43.78 4.15 4.94
CA SER A 472 -44.48 5.11 4.09
C SER A 472 -45.83 5.45 4.70
N LEU A 473 -46.11 6.74 4.88
CA LEU A 473 -47.42 7.23 5.34
C LEU A 473 -48.54 7.01 4.32
N LEU A 474 -48.19 6.96 3.03
CA LEU A 474 -49.17 6.85 1.94
C LEU A 474 -49.50 5.40 1.62
N SER A 475 -48.49 4.54 1.46
CA SER A 475 -48.68 3.14 1.08
C SER A 475 -48.70 2.18 2.26
N GLY A 476 -48.28 2.62 3.45
CA GLY A 476 -48.11 1.75 4.62
C GLY A 476 -46.93 0.78 4.54
N GLU A 477 -46.17 0.79 3.44
CA GLU A 477 -45.04 -0.10 3.18
C GLU A 477 -43.75 0.39 3.85
N TRP A 478 -42.90 -0.53 4.28
CA TRP A 478 -41.55 -0.22 4.76
C TRP A 478 -40.59 -0.01 3.58
N ARG A 479 -39.77 1.04 3.65
CA ARG A 479 -38.82 1.41 2.60
C ARG A 479 -37.48 1.80 3.20
N TRP A 480 -36.41 1.32 2.56
CA TRP A 480 -35.05 1.77 2.85
C TRP A 480 -34.80 3.17 2.27
N LEU A 481 -33.98 3.95 2.97
CA LEU A 481 -33.50 5.25 2.48
C LEU A 481 -32.68 5.14 1.19
N ASN A 482 -31.94 4.05 1.00
CA ASN A 482 -31.17 3.78 -0.23
C ASN A 482 -32.05 3.39 -1.43
N ARG A 483 -33.38 3.29 -1.25
CA ARG A 483 -34.37 2.90 -2.27
C ARG A 483 -34.22 1.47 -2.81
N GLU A 484 -33.40 0.63 -2.19
CA GLU A 484 -33.34 -0.77 -2.57
C GLU A 484 -34.63 -1.52 -2.19
N PRO A 485 -34.99 -2.58 -2.94
CA PRO A 485 -36.14 -3.41 -2.62
C PRO A 485 -36.01 -4.06 -1.23
N MET A 486 -37.13 -4.19 -0.53
CA MET A 486 -37.23 -4.96 0.72
C MET A 486 -37.23 -6.47 0.43
N GLY A 487 -36.07 -7.03 0.06
CA GLY A 487 -35.90 -8.47 -0.17
C GLY A 487 -35.54 -9.29 1.08
N TYR A 488 -35.12 -8.61 2.16
CA TYR A 488 -34.67 -9.21 3.41
C TYR A 488 -35.28 -8.46 4.59
N SER A 489 -35.70 -9.20 5.62
CA SER A 489 -36.18 -8.62 6.87
C SER A 489 -35.83 -9.49 8.07
N LYS A 490 -35.50 -8.85 9.21
CA LYS A 490 -35.21 -9.54 10.48
C LYS A 490 -36.06 -9.02 11.63
N TRP A 491 -37.35 -8.80 11.38
CA TRP A 491 -38.30 -8.35 12.40
C TRP A 491 -38.35 -9.32 13.59
N GLY A 492 -38.41 -8.78 14.80
CA GLY A 492 -38.63 -9.55 16.02
C GLY A 492 -40.04 -10.16 16.05
N SER A 493 -40.26 -11.08 17.00
CA SER A 493 -41.58 -11.69 17.19
C SER A 493 -42.65 -10.62 17.45
N GLY A 494 -43.71 -10.60 16.63
CA GLY A 494 -44.80 -9.62 16.73
C GLY A 494 -44.54 -8.28 16.03
N GLU A 495 -43.41 -8.14 15.33
CA GLU A 495 -43.05 -6.95 14.56
C GLU A 495 -43.09 -7.22 13.03
N PRO A 496 -43.28 -6.20 12.17
CA PRO A 496 -43.61 -4.83 12.55
C PRO A 496 -45.03 -4.74 13.09
N ASN A 497 -45.22 -4.05 14.21
CA ASN A 497 -46.57 -3.87 14.74
C ASN A 497 -47.43 -3.00 13.80
N SER A 498 -48.75 -3.12 13.88
CA SER A 498 -49.68 -2.40 12.99
C SER A 498 -49.88 -0.93 13.36
N SER A 499 -49.23 -0.43 14.42
CA SER A 499 -49.44 0.93 14.91
C SER A 499 -49.05 1.96 13.86
N LEU A 500 -49.91 2.97 13.71
CA LEU A 500 -49.64 4.12 12.86
C LEU A 500 -48.65 5.11 13.51
N THR A 501 -48.36 4.96 14.81
CA THR A 501 -47.42 5.83 15.54
C THR A 501 -45.96 5.33 15.50
N THR A 502 -45.73 4.08 15.11
CA THR A 502 -44.39 3.48 15.01
C THR A 502 -43.98 3.31 13.56
N GLN A 503 -43.26 4.30 13.03
CA GLN A 503 -42.94 4.39 11.60
C GLN A 503 -41.45 4.24 11.29
N CYS A 504 -40.60 4.14 12.31
CA CYS A 504 -39.15 4.06 12.15
C CYS A 504 -38.62 2.77 12.76
N ALA A 505 -37.70 2.08 12.09
CA ALA A 505 -37.16 0.82 12.60
C ALA A 505 -35.83 1.03 13.35
N MET A 506 -35.63 0.24 14.39
CA MET A 506 -34.35 0.10 15.08
C MET A 506 -33.89 -1.35 15.10
N THR A 507 -32.58 -1.58 15.22
CA THR A 507 -31.98 -2.90 15.42
C THR A 507 -31.42 -3.03 16.83
N SER A 508 -31.52 -4.24 17.39
CA SER A 508 -30.67 -4.61 18.52
C SER A 508 -29.24 -4.89 18.03
N LEU A 509 -28.25 -4.39 18.77
CA LEU A 509 -26.82 -4.69 18.56
C LEU A 509 -26.30 -5.71 19.58
N GLU A 510 -27.18 -6.33 20.36
CA GLU A 510 -26.81 -7.35 21.33
C GLU A 510 -26.76 -8.74 20.66
N PRO A 511 -25.63 -9.48 20.72
CA PRO A 511 -25.50 -10.81 20.13
C PRO A 511 -26.54 -11.81 20.66
N VAL A 512 -26.90 -11.69 21.94
CA VAL A 512 -27.89 -12.56 22.63
C VAL A 512 -29.31 -12.34 22.11
N LYS A 513 -29.63 -11.14 21.59
CA LYS A 513 -30.96 -10.81 21.03
C LYS A 513 -31.07 -11.09 19.53
N SER A 514 -30.15 -11.86 18.96
CA SER A 514 -30.19 -12.29 17.56
C SER A 514 -30.29 -11.14 16.53
N LEU A 515 -29.88 -9.91 16.87
CA LEU A 515 -29.88 -8.74 15.98
C LEU A 515 -31.26 -8.40 15.35
N THR A 516 -32.36 -8.65 16.08
CA THR A 516 -33.73 -8.45 15.56
C THR A 516 -34.13 -6.98 15.47
N TRP A 517 -35.11 -6.69 14.60
CA TRP A 517 -35.63 -5.34 14.33
C TRP A 517 -36.97 -5.09 15.01
N SER A 518 -37.25 -3.84 15.38
CA SER A 518 -38.53 -3.43 15.98
C SER A 518 -38.98 -2.06 15.46
N ALA A 519 -40.29 -1.86 15.31
CA ALA A 519 -40.86 -0.58 14.91
C ALA A 519 -41.08 0.32 16.14
N MET A 520 -40.60 1.56 16.06
CA MET A 520 -40.67 2.54 17.15
C MET A 520 -41.18 3.88 16.65
N SER A 521 -41.62 4.73 17.58
CA SER A 521 -41.92 6.13 17.29
C SER A 521 -40.65 6.84 16.84
N CYS A 522 -40.71 7.53 15.70
CA CYS A 522 -39.57 8.25 15.13
C CYS A 522 -39.03 9.36 16.04
N CYS A 523 -39.82 9.81 17.03
CA CYS A 523 -39.45 10.84 17.99
C CYS A 523 -38.56 10.31 19.13
N ASN A 524 -38.42 8.99 19.27
CA ASN A 524 -37.59 8.40 20.31
C ASN A 524 -36.12 8.78 20.11
N GLN A 525 -35.40 8.96 21.22
CA GLN A 525 -34.00 9.39 21.22
C GLN A 525 -33.10 8.16 21.35
N LEU A 526 -32.52 7.69 20.26
CA LEU A 526 -31.65 6.51 20.22
C LEU A 526 -30.30 6.84 19.56
N PRO A 527 -29.23 6.09 19.91
CA PRO A 527 -28.04 5.98 19.07
C PRO A 527 -28.42 5.53 17.66
N PHE A 528 -27.52 5.70 16.70
CA PHE A 528 -27.83 5.39 15.30
C PHE A 528 -26.62 4.94 14.51
N ILE A 529 -26.88 4.12 13.49
CA ILE A 529 -25.83 3.56 12.65
C ILE A 529 -25.82 4.31 11.33
N CYS A 530 -24.74 5.05 11.11
CA CYS A 530 -24.45 5.65 9.83
C CYS A 530 -23.72 4.64 8.95
N PHE A 531 -24.09 4.62 7.67
CA PHE A 531 -23.43 3.85 6.63
C PHE A 531 -23.08 4.76 5.47
N MET A 532 -21.80 4.77 5.13
CA MET A 532 -21.31 5.32 3.88
C MET A 532 -21.15 4.14 2.92
N PRO A 533 -21.95 4.03 1.84
CA PRO A 533 -21.79 2.95 0.89
C PRO A 533 -20.40 2.99 0.28
N GLY A 534 -19.73 1.84 0.21
CA GLY A 534 -18.44 1.74 -0.48
C GLY A 534 -18.59 2.17 -1.93
N ALA A 535 -17.69 3.02 -2.43
CA ALA A 535 -17.63 3.30 -3.86
C ALA A 535 -16.50 2.51 -4.51
N ASP A 536 -16.78 2.06 -5.73
CA ASP A 536 -15.75 1.64 -6.66
C ASP A 536 -14.77 2.84 -6.84
N MET A 537 -13.47 2.58 -7.03
CA MET A 537 -12.54 3.65 -7.42
C MET A 537 -13.20 4.39 -8.59
N PRO A 538 -13.37 5.72 -8.55
CA PRO A 538 -13.79 6.43 -9.74
C PRO A 538 -12.72 6.14 -10.79
N PHE A 539 -13.08 5.31 -11.77
CA PHE A 539 -12.24 5.07 -12.92
C PHE A 539 -12.46 6.28 -13.82
N PRO A 540 -11.46 7.17 -13.96
CA PRO A 540 -11.55 8.19 -14.99
C PRO A 540 -11.56 7.55 -16.38
#